data_AF-A0A7W0JHI4-F1
#
_entry.id   AF-A0A7W0JHI4-F1
#
_cell.length_a   1.000
_cell.length_b   1.000
_cell.length_c   1.000
_cell.angle_alpha   90.00
_cell.angle_beta   90.00
_cell.angle_gamma   90.00
#
_symmetry.space_group_name_H-M   'P 1'
#
loop_
_entity.id
_entity.type
_entity.pdbx_description
1 polymer ?
#
loop_
_entity_poly.entity_id
_entity_poly.type
_entity_poly.pdbx_seq_one_letter_code
_entity_poly.pdbx_strand_id
1 'polypeptide(L)'
;MSDAVFHEYARQAAAALVERETQRTGSRMAAYEIVSQTVGKSSDWLRRFIGRRIEVDLAAFNIAAQYDRLCSRIEADNETAEARANALKGQLDAAIPSTARKVLAVAAGTETKTPTPTDR
;
A
#
# COMPACT_ATOMS: atom_id res chain seq x y z
N MET A 1 0.03 -15.22 -21.64
CA MET A 1 1.20 -14.73 -20.88
C MET A 1 2.33 -15.72 -21.13
N SER A 2 3.55 -15.27 -21.45
CA SER A 2 4.68 -16.20 -21.62
C SER A 2 5.27 -16.60 -20.27
N ASP A 3 5.90 -17.78 -20.19
CA ASP A 3 6.53 -18.29 -18.96
C ASP A 3 7.55 -17.30 -18.38
N ALA A 4 8.27 -16.59 -19.25
CA ALA A 4 9.23 -15.57 -18.85
C ALA A 4 8.57 -14.38 -18.14
N VAL A 5 7.39 -13.95 -18.61
CA VAL A 5 6.61 -12.86 -18.01
C VAL A 5 6.01 -13.31 -16.69
N PHE A 6 5.48 -14.54 -16.62
CA PHE A 6 4.95 -15.10 -15.37
C PHE A 6 6.05 -15.24 -14.30
N HIS A 7 7.23 -15.71 -14.68
CA HIS A 7 8.37 -15.81 -13.77
C HIS A 7 8.74 -14.44 -13.18
N GLU A 8 8.83 -13.42 -14.04
CA GLU A 8 9.15 -12.06 -13.61
C GLU A 8 8.07 -11.51 -12.67
N TYR A 9 6.80 -11.72 -12.98
CA TYR A 9 5.68 -11.36 -12.10
C TYR A 9 5.80 -12.03 -10.73
N ALA A 10 5.97 -13.35 -10.69
CA ALA A 10 6.09 -14.09 -9.43
C ALA A 10 7.28 -13.62 -8.60
N ARG A 11 8.39 -13.24 -9.24
CA ARG A 11 9.57 -12.69 -8.56
C ARG A 11 9.29 -11.33 -7.94
N GLN A 12 8.62 -10.44 -8.66
CA GLN A 12 8.21 -9.12 -8.15
C GLN A 12 7.20 -9.26 -7.00
N ALA A 13 6.22 -10.16 -7.15
CA ALA A 13 5.25 -10.48 -6.10
C ALA A 13 5.94 -11.02 -4.83
N ALA A 14 6.91 -11.93 -4.96
CA ALA A 14 7.69 -12.44 -3.84
C ALA A 14 8.45 -11.31 -3.12
N ALA A 15 9.08 -10.41 -3.87
CA ALA A 15 9.79 -9.27 -3.31
C ALA A 15 8.85 -8.33 -2.55
N ALA A 16 7.66 -8.05 -3.09
CA ALA A 16 6.65 -7.21 -2.46
C ALA A 16 6.08 -7.82 -1.17
N LEU A 17 5.83 -9.14 -1.15
CA LEU A 17 5.41 -9.85 0.06
C LEU A 17 6.47 -9.75 1.17
N VAL A 18 7.74 -9.96 0.84
CA VAL A 18 8.86 -9.84 1.80
C VAL A 18 9.01 -8.40 2.29
N GLU A 19 8.88 -7.41 1.43
CA GLU A 19 9.00 -6.00 1.81
C GLU A 19 7.88 -5.60 2.79
N ARG A 20 6.64 -6.00 2.51
CA ARG A 20 5.52 -5.76 3.42
C ARG A 20 5.74 -6.40 4.79
N GLU A 21 6.17 -7.67 4.82
CA GLU A 21 6.45 -8.34 6.09
C GLU A 21 7.66 -7.74 6.81
N THR A 22 8.61 -7.16 6.08
CA THR A 22 9.73 -6.40 6.65
C THR A 22 9.21 -5.15 7.35
N GLN A 23 8.29 -4.41 6.72
CA GLN A 23 7.64 -3.25 7.34
C GLN A 23 6.84 -3.63 8.59
N ARG A 24 6.17 -4.79 8.59
CA ARG A 24 5.38 -5.27 9.73
C ARG A 24 6.23 -5.73 10.92
N THR A 25 7.36 -6.38 10.66
CA THR A 25 8.18 -7.03 11.69
C THR A 25 9.42 -6.23 12.09
N GLY A 26 9.82 -5.25 11.27
CA GLY A 26 11.10 -4.55 11.40
C GLY A 26 12.33 -5.41 11.08
N SER A 27 12.15 -6.66 10.63
CA SER A 27 13.24 -7.60 10.37
C SER A 27 13.08 -8.29 9.03
N ARG A 28 14.02 -8.03 8.12
CA ARG A 28 14.04 -8.69 6.79
C ARG A 28 14.19 -10.20 6.91
N MET A 29 14.91 -10.67 7.93
CA MET A 29 15.09 -12.10 8.19
C MET A 29 13.81 -12.78 8.65
N ALA A 30 13.06 -12.15 9.56
CA ALA A 30 11.75 -12.64 9.98
C ALA A 30 10.75 -12.62 8.83
N ALA A 31 10.80 -11.58 7.99
CA ALA A 31 9.95 -11.46 6.81
C ALA A 31 10.14 -12.62 5.82
N TYR A 32 11.38 -12.98 5.50
CA TYR A 32 11.67 -14.15 4.66
C TYR A 32 11.08 -15.42 5.25
N GLU A 33 11.21 -15.62 6.56
CA GLU A 33 10.71 -16.82 7.23
C GLU A 33 9.19 -16.94 7.15
N ILE A 34 8.49 -15.85 7.48
CA ILE A 34 7.02 -15.77 7.42
C ILE A 34 6.51 -16.02 6.00
N VAL A 35 7.10 -15.33 5.00
CA VAL A 35 6.67 -15.51 3.60
C VAL A 35 6.97 -16.92 3.12
N SER A 36 8.11 -17.49 3.49
CA SER A 36 8.50 -18.85 3.08
C SER A 36 7.52 -19.92 3.57
N GLN A 37 7.05 -19.82 4.81
CA GLN A 37 6.01 -20.69 5.38
C GLN A 37 4.68 -20.57 4.62
N THR A 38 4.38 -19.37 4.13
CA THR A 38 3.13 -19.07 3.41
C THR A 38 3.13 -19.62 1.98
N VAL A 39 4.30 -19.65 1.33
CA VAL A 39 4.43 -20.12 -0.07
C VAL A 39 4.86 -21.59 -0.18
N GLY A 40 5.21 -22.22 0.94
CA GLY A 40 5.60 -23.63 1.03
C GLY A 40 7.04 -23.91 0.57
N LYS A 41 7.95 -22.94 0.75
CA LYS A 41 9.38 -23.07 0.41
C LYS A 41 10.25 -22.61 1.56
N SER A 42 11.56 -22.80 1.44
CA SER A 42 12.51 -22.32 2.45
C SER A 42 12.82 -20.83 2.26
N SER A 43 13.17 -20.16 3.36
CA SER A 43 13.72 -18.81 3.36
C SER A 43 14.89 -18.63 2.38
N ASP A 44 15.79 -19.62 2.28
CA ASP A 44 16.93 -19.58 1.36
C ASP A 44 16.49 -19.66 -0.11
N TRP A 45 15.55 -20.57 -0.42
CA TRP A 45 14.97 -20.65 -1.75
C TRP A 45 14.34 -19.33 -2.17
N LEU A 46 13.60 -18.69 -1.26
CA LEU A 46 12.95 -17.40 -1.52
C LEU A 46 13.95 -16.27 -1.78
N ARG A 47 15.06 -16.20 -1.03
CA ARG A 47 16.16 -15.24 -1.29
C ARG A 47 16.79 -15.47 -2.66
N ARG A 48 17.05 -16.73 -3.01
CA ARG A 48 17.60 -17.09 -4.32
C ARG A 48 16.62 -16.78 -5.44
N PHE A 49 15.34 -17.04 -5.26
CA PHE A 49 14.29 -16.78 -6.23
C PHE A 49 14.15 -15.28 -6.52
N ILE A 50 14.20 -14.43 -5.49
CA ILE A 50 14.14 -12.97 -5.66
C ILE A 50 15.43 -12.42 -6.28
N GLY A 51 16.59 -12.88 -5.80
CA GLY A 51 17.89 -12.33 -6.17
C GLY A 51 18.53 -12.94 -7.42
N ARG A 52 18.06 -14.09 -7.90
CA ARG A 52 18.60 -14.80 -9.07
C ARG A 52 17.46 -15.42 -9.88
N ARG A 53 17.68 -15.55 -11.19
CA ARG A 53 16.75 -16.26 -12.07
C ARG A 53 16.94 -17.78 -11.92
N ILE A 54 16.34 -18.36 -10.90
CA ILE A 54 16.27 -19.81 -10.71
C ILE A 54 15.01 -20.36 -11.39
N GLU A 55 14.95 -21.66 -11.63
CA GLU A 55 13.81 -22.28 -12.29
C GLU A 55 12.51 -22.11 -11.49
N VAL A 56 11.42 -21.87 -12.20
CA VAL A 56 10.08 -21.67 -11.64
C VAL A 56 9.48 -23.03 -11.31
N ASP A 57 9.02 -23.19 -10.08
CA ASP A 57 8.26 -24.34 -9.63
C ASP A 57 6.84 -23.88 -9.20
N LEU A 58 5.97 -24.82 -8.83
CA LEU A 58 4.60 -24.60 -8.34
C LEU A 58 4.50 -23.52 -7.26
N ALA A 59 5.56 -23.26 -6.51
CA ALA A 59 5.62 -22.16 -5.54
C ALA A 59 5.40 -20.77 -6.15
N ALA A 60 5.69 -20.56 -7.43
CA ALA A 60 5.41 -19.29 -8.09
C ALA A 60 3.90 -19.02 -8.22
N PHE A 61 3.08 -20.05 -8.41
CA PHE A 61 1.63 -19.92 -8.37
C PHE A 61 1.13 -19.61 -6.97
N ASN A 62 1.75 -20.22 -5.94
CA ASN A 62 1.44 -19.87 -4.55
C ASN A 62 1.80 -18.41 -4.26
N ILE A 63 2.94 -17.93 -4.72
CA ILE A 63 3.35 -16.52 -4.59
C ILE A 63 2.33 -15.60 -5.26
N ALA A 64 1.96 -15.87 -6.51
CA ALA A 64 0.96 -15.09 -7.24
C ALA A 64 -0.38 -15.05 -6.48
N ALA A 65 -0.91 -16.20 -6.07
CA ALA A 65 -2.18 -16.28 -5.35
C ALA A 65 -2.14 -15.53 -4.00
N GLN A 66 -1.02 -15.58 -3.28
CA GLN A 66 -0.88 -14.85 -2.00
C GLN A 66 -0.77 -13.34 -2.22
N TYR A 67 -0.11 -12.93 -3.29
CA TYR A 67 -0.03 -11.53 -3.68
C TYR A 67 -1.40 -10.98 -4.10
N ASP A 68 -2.15 -11.71 -4.90
CA ASP A 68 -3.50 -11.31 -5.32
C ASP A 68 -4.45 -11.13 -4.12
N ARG A 69 -4.38 -12.06 -3.14
CA ARG A 69 -5.13 -11.94 -1.88
C ARG A 69 -4.71 -10.72 -1.07
N LEU A 70 -3.42 -10.39 -1.07
CA LEU A 70 -2.92 -9.21 -0.40
C LEU A 70 -3.48 -7.94 -1.04
N CYS A 71 -3.41 -7.83 -2.37
CA CYS A 71 -3.97 -6.71 -3.12
C CYS A 71 -5.47 -6.56 -2.85
N SER A 72 -6.22 -7.66 -2.96
CA SER A 72 -7.67 -7.66 -2.70
C SER A 72 -8.01 -7.17 -1.28
N ARG A 73 -7.20 -7.55 -0.28
CA ARG A 73 -7.41 -7.08 1.09
C ARG A 73 -7.10 -5.59 1.24
N ILE A 74 -6.02 -5.10 0.62
CA ILE A 74 -5.66 -3.68 0.65
C ILE A 74 -6.77 -2.84 0.01
N GLU A 75 -7.33 -3.30 -1.11
CA GLU A 75 -8.45 -2.63 -1.77
C GLU A 75 -9.68 -2.57 -0.86
N ALA A 76 -10.06 -3.68 -0.22
CA ALA A 76 -11.17 -3.70 0.73
C ALA A 76 -10.94 -2.81 1.97
N ASP A 77 -9.70 -2.76 2.48
CA ASP A 77 -9.32 -1.89 3.60
C ASP A 77 -9.42 -0.41 3.20
N ASN A 78 -9.02 -0.06 1.97
CA ASN A 78 -9.12 1.29 1.42
C ASN A 78 -10.58 1.72 1.24
N GLU A 79 -11.43 0.87 0.65
CA GLU A 79 -12.86 1.14 0.53
C GLU A 79 -13.52 1.39 1.90
N THR A 80 -13.14 0.59 2.90
CA THR A 80 -13.61 0.77 4.28
C THR A 80 -13.12 2.09 4.88
N ALA A 81 -11.88 2.49 4.61
CA ALA A 81 -11.32 3.76 5.09
C ALA A 81 -12.02 4.96 4.45
N GLU A 82 -12.29 4.93 3.14
CA GLU A 82 -13.03 5.96 2.43
C GLU A 82 -14.47 6.10 2.95
N ALA A 83 -15.17 4.98 3.16
CA ALA A 83 -16.51 4.99 3.75
C ALA A 83 -16.52 5.64 5.14
N ARG A 84 -15.52 5.32 5.99
CA ARG A 84 -15.38 5.93 7.32
C ARG A 84 -15.07 7.42 7.23
N ALA A 85 -14.18 7.84 6.33
CA ALA A 85 -13.83 9.24 6.13
C ALA A 85 -15.06 10.06 5.67
N ASN A 86 -15.86 9.51 4.75
CA ASN A 86 -17.09 10.14 4.27
C ASN A 86 -18.15 10.25 5.38
N ALA A 87 -18.32 9.20 6.20
CA ALA A 87 -19.22 9.23 7.35
C ALA A 87 -18.81 10.30 8.37
N LEU A 88 -17.52 10.40 8.70
CA LEU A 88 -16.99 11.42 9.59
C LEU A 88 -17.16 12.83 9.01
N LYS A 89 -16.95 13.00 7.71
CA LYS A 89 -17.20 14.27 7.02
C LYS A 89 -18.66 14.69 7.12
N GLY A 90 -19.60 13.76 6.90
CA GLY A 90 -21.04 14.03 7.05
C GLY A 90 -21.41 14.42 8.49
N GLN A 91 -20.83 13.76 9.49
CA GLN A 91 -21.03 14.12 10.90
C GLN A 91 -20.47 15.51 11.23
N LEU A 92 -19.27 15.82 10.76
CA LEU A 92 -18.65 17.14 10.91
C LEU A 92 -19.53 18.20 10.24
N ASP A 93 -20.03 17.90 9.05
CA ASP A 93 -20.90 18.79 8.29
C ASP A 93 -22.24 19.05 9.00
N ALA A 94 -22.80 18.05 9.67
CA ALA A 94 -24.01 18.22 10.48
C ALA A 94 -23.72 19.00 11.79
N ALA A 95 -22.54 18.80 12.39
CA ALA A 95 -22.18 19.39 13.68
C ALA A 95 -21.76 20.87 13.59
N ILE A 96 -21.24 21.33 12.44
CA ILE A 96 -20.78 22.72 12.28
C ILE A 96 -21.98 23.64 11.93
N PRO A 97 -22.31 24.63 12.78
CA PRO A 97 -23.32 25.65 12.48
C PRO A 97 -22.98 26.43 11.20
N SER A 98 -24.00 26.83 10.44
CA SER A 98 -23.81 27.51 9.14
C SER A 98 -22.96 28.78 9.23
N THR A 99 -22.96 29.48 10.36
CA THR A 99 -22.10 30.63 10.67
C THR A 99 -20.63 30.24 10.85
N ALA A 100 -20.34 29.18 11.61
CA ALA A 100 -18.97 28.67 11.77
C ALA A 100 -18.40 28.13 10.45
N ARG A 101 -19.24 27.52 9.61
CA ARG A 101 -18.87 27.04 8.27
C ARG A 101 -18.44 28.18 7.33
N LYS A 102 -19.12 29.33 7.38
CA LYS A 102 -18.72 30.53 6.61
C LYS A 102 -17.36 31.07 7.05
N VAL A 103 -17.07 31.07 8.35
CA VAL A 103 -15.76 31.51 8.88
C VAL A 103 -14.63 30.57 8.46
N LEU A 104 -14.86 29.25 8.53
CA LEU A 104 -13.88 28.25 8.07
C LEU A 104 -13.59 28.38 6.57
N ALA A 105 -14.63 28.61 5.75
CA ALA A 105 -14.49 28.80 4.31
C ALA A 105 -13.73 30.08 3.95
N VAL A 106 -13.96 31.18 4.69
CA VAL A 106 -13.19 32.42 4.54
C VAL A 106 -11.72 32.19 4.92
N ALA A 107 -11.44 31.48 6.02
CA ALA A 107 -10.07 31.17 6.45
C ALA A 107 -9.32 30.22 5.49
N ALA A 108 -10.02 29.30 4.85
CA ALA A 108 -9.45 28.40 3.83
C ALA A 108 -9.26 29.07 2.46
N GLY A 109 -10.01 30.15 2.19
CA GLY A 109 -9.94 30.91 0.92
C GLY A 109 -8.95 32.09 0.94
N THR A 110 -8.42 32.50 2.09
CA THR A 110 -7.38 33.53 2.18
C THR A 110 -6.00 32.95 1.92
N GLU A 111 -5.75 32.54 0.68
CA GLU A 111 -4.39 32.47 0.16
C GLU A 111 -3.92 33.93 0.01
N THR A 112 -3.17 34.42 1.00
CA THR A 112 -2.67 35.79 1.07
C THR A 112 -1.73 36.06 -0.10
N LYS A 113 -2.26 36.68 -1.16
CA LYS A 113 -1.46 37.41 -2.15
C LYS A 113 -0.78 38.57 -1.43
N THR A 114 0.46 38.39 -1.02
CA THR A 114 1.32 39.44 -0.45
C THR A 114 1.44 40.58 -1.49
N PRO A 115 1.01 41.81 -1.20
CA PRO A 115 1.37 42.94 -2.05
C PRO A 115 2.84 43.25 -1.82
N THR A 116 3.67 43.04 -2.84
CA THR A 116 5.03 43.57 -2.89
C THR A 116 4.95 45.10 -2.81
N PRO A 117 5.58 45.77 -1.84
CA PRO A 117 5.64 47.22 -1.84
C PRO A 117 6.54 47.66 -2.99
N THR A 118 5.96 48.34 -3.97
CA THR A 118 6.72 49.18 -4.90
C THR A 118 7.13 50.41 -4.13
N ASP A 119 8.43 50.55 -3.87
CA ASP A 119 9.00 51.81 -3.42
C ASP A 119 9.94 52.39 -4.49
N ARG A 120 9.88 53.71 -4.59
CA ARG A 120 10.41 54.57 -5.66
C ARG A 120 11.93 54.68 -5.69
#